data_AF-A0A165BUZ9-F1
#
_entry.id   AF-A0A165BUZ9-F1
#
_cell.length_a   1.000
_cell.length_b   1.000
_cell.length_c   1.000
_cell.angle_alpha   90.00
_cell.angle_beta   90.00
_cell.angle_gamma   90.00
#
_symmetry.space_group_name_H-M   'P 1'
#
loop_
_entity.id
_entity.type
_entity.pdbx_description
1 polymer ?
#
loop_
_entity_poly.entity_id
_entity_poly.type
_entity_poly.pdbx_seq_one_letter_code
_entity_poly.pdbx_strand_id
1 'polypeptide(L)'
;MIGLGVDSVMIIHGGGTYGDKEAALARLKDSIANRLPARVRARLVLENDEMCFSAEDLLPLCEELDIPLVFDYHHDWILPSSIPPKEIIARANAIFARRGIRPKQHLSSPRPGAVTVMEKRAHANRCETLPPDLPDDVDLMIEAKDKEQAVLHLYRIYQLQPVIHKSLRPPAEKETLATNGRKSPKKRKRKGTEDSDDEAGEEAAGADGDEVAAGDEDLSNPELADVQALAEHGMAEAQAVQEAVAVAVSAAAATPDQTPRKKRKTKTE
;
A
#
# COMPACT_ATOMS: atom_id res chain seq x y z
N MET A 1 15.86 9.98 -21.73
CA MET A 1 14.62 9.60 -20.99
C MET A 1 14.83 8.17 -20.48
N ILE A 2 14.49 7.86 -19.22
CA ILE A 2 14.91 6.63 -18.50
C ILE A 2 14.26 5.33 -19.04
N GLY A 3 13.44 5.38 -20.11
CA GLY A 3 13.00 4.18 -20.84
C GLY A 3 12.07 3.23 -20.06
N LEU A 4 11.32 3.73 -19.07
CA LEU A 4 10.54 2.95 -18.08
C LEU A 4 9.25 2.27 -18.60
N GLY A 5 9.09 2.09 -19.92
CA GLY A 5 7.90 1.44 -20.50
C GLY A 5 6.59 2.21 -20.29
N VAL A 6 5.46 1.61 -20.63
CA VAL A 6 4.12 2.22 -20.47
C VAL A 6 3.56 2.08 -19.06
N ASP A 7 3.91 1.01 -18.35
CA ASP A 7 3.38 0.69 -17.01
C ASP A 7 3.93 1.58 -15.87
N SER A 8 5.00 2.35 -16.12
CA SER A 8 5.49 3.28 -15.10
C SER A 8 4.48 4.41 -14.85
N VAL A 9 4.17 4.63 -13.57
CA VAL A 9 3.17 5.60 -13.10
C VAL A 9 3.78 6.58 -12.09
N MET A 10 3.12 7.72 -11.91
CA MET A 10 3.39 8.74 -10.90
C MET A 10 2.16 8.82 -9.99
N ILE A 11 2.30 8.33 -8.77
CA ILE A 11 1.20 8.22 -7.80
C ILE A 11 1.26 9.42 -6.87
N ILE A 12 0.12 10.09 -6.67
CA ILE A 12 -0.05 11.16 -5.69
C ILE A 12 -1.40 11.03 -4.98
N HIS A 13 -1.49 11.50 -3.74
CA HIS A 13 -2.79 11.68 -3.09
C HIS A 13 -3.55 12.91 -3.63
N GLY A 14 -4.82 13.04 -3.24
CA GLY A 14 -5.69 14.18 -3.60
C GLY A 14 -5.25 15.53 -3.01
N GLY A 15 -4.34 15.54 -2.03
CA GLY A 15 -3.81 16.74 -1.38
C GLY A 15 -4.63 17.16 -0.16
N GLY A 16 -4.64 18.46 0.15
CA GLY A 16 -5.41 18.99 1.29
C GLY A 16 -6.82 19.43 0.90
N THR A 17 -7.77 19.33 1.84
CA THR A 17 -9.13 19.87 1.66
C THR A 17 -9.19 21.39 1.80
N TYR A 18 -8.25 22.00 2.54
CA TYR A 18 -8.23 23.44 2.83
C TYR A 18 -9.56 23.98 3.38
N GLY A 19 -10.28 23.15 4.15
CA GLY A 19 -11.58 23.49 4.75
C GLY A 19 -12.80 23.27 3.85
N ASP A 20 -12.61 22.97 2.57
CA ASP A 20 -13.69 22.72 1.60
C ASP A 20 -13.29 21.61 0.62
N LYS A 21 -13.80 20.41 0.89
CA LYS A 21 -13.49 19.20 0.11
C LYS A 21 -13.96 19.32 -1.35
N GLU A 22 -15.15 19.85 -1.58
CA GLU A 22 -15.72 19.98 -2.93
C GLU A 22 -14.91 20.98 -3.77
N ALA A 23 -14.57 22.13 -3.19
CA ALA A 23 -13.72 23.10 -3.87
C ALA A 23 -12.30 22.56 -4.12
N ALA A 24 -11.77 21.73 -3.21
CA ALA A 24 -10.47 21.08 -3.41
C ALA A 24 -10.49 20.07 -4.57
N LEU A 25 -11.52 19.22 -4.67
CA LEU A 25 -11.69 18.31 -5.81
C LEU A 25 -11.83 19.07 -7.13
N ALA A 26 -12.57 20.18 -7.14
CA ALA A 26 -12.69 21.03 -8.33
C ALA A 26 -11.33 21.63 -8.77
N ARG A 27 -10.49 22.07 -7.82
CA ARG A 27 -9.13 22.55 -8.10
C ARG A 27 -8.20 21.43 -8.60
N LEU A 28 -8.30 20.24 -8.01
CA LEU A 28 -7.53 19.08 -8.46
C LEU A 28 -7.89 18.72 -9.90
N LYS A 29 -9.19 18.66 -10.21
CA LYS A 29 -9.72 18.44 -11.56
C LYS A 29 -9.20 19.47 -12.57
N ASP A 30 -9.32 20.77 -12.26
CA ASP A 30 -8.81 21.84 -13.13
C ASP A 30 -7.30 21.72 -13.38
N SER A 31 -6.54 21.45 -12.32
CA SER A 31 -5.09 21.31 -12.41
C SER A 31 -4.69 20.18 -13.35
N ILE A 32 -5.36 19.04 -13.23
CA ILE A 32 -5.11 17.86 -14.05
C ILE A 32 -5.54 18.07 -15.50
N ALA A 33 -6.76 18.60 -15.72
CA ALA A 33 -7.32 18.74 -17.06
C ALA A 33 -6.62 19.84 -17.86
N ASN A 34 -6.36 21.00 -17.22
CA ASN A 34 -6.04 22.24 -17.93
C ASN A 34 -4.61 22.74 -17.70
N ARG A 35 -3.92 22.31 -16.63
CA ARG A 35 -2.59 22.84 -16.27
C ARG A 35 -1.46 21.84 -16.45
N LEU A 36 -1.71 20.55 -16.23
CA LEU A 36 -0.68 19.53 -16.36
C LEU A 36 -0.32 19.27 -17.84
N PRO A 37 0.98 19.25 -18.19
CA PRO A 37 1.42 18.81 -19.51
C PRO A 37 0.96 17.37 -19.79
N ALA A 38 0.58 17.08 -21.04
CA ALA A 38 0.09 15.77 -21.45
C ALA A 38 1.00 14.60 -21.03
N ARG A 39 2.33 14.79 -21.11
CA ARG A 39 3.32 13.78 -20.67
C ARG A 39 3.26 13.43 -19.18
N VAL A 40 2.87 14.39 -18.34
CA VAL A 40 2.72 14.18 -16.89
C VAL A 40 1.38 13.52 -16.61
N ARG A 41 0.31 14.02 -17.24
CA ARG A 41 -1.03 13.41 -17.13
C ARG A 41 -1.05 11.95 -17.59
N ALA A 42 -0.30 11.62 -18.64
CA ALA A 42 -0.14 10.25 -19.13
C ALA A 42 0.59 9.31 -18.15
N ARG A 43 1.13 9.80 -17.04
CA ARG A 43 1.75 8.98 -15.99
C ARG A 43 1.01 9.10 -14.67
N LEU A 44 0.19 10.14 -14.51
CA LEU A 44 -0.51 10.43 -13.26
C LEU A 44 -1.49 9.31 -12.90
N VAL A 45 -1.48 8.99 -11.61
CA VAL A 45 -2.38 8.08 -10.92
C VAL A 45 -2.69 8.72 -9.56
N LEU A 46 -3.94 8.65 -9.13
CA LEU A 46 -4.33 9.11 -7.80
C LEU A 46 -4.36 7.94 -6.82
N GLU A 47 -4.21 8.24 -5.53
CA GLU A 47 -4.28 7.26 -4.44
C GLU A 47 -5.17 7.80 -3.32
N ASN A 48 -6.05 6.95 -2.78
CA ASN A 48 -6.86 7.31 -1.62
C ASN A 48 -5.98 7.47 -0.37
N ASP A 49 -6.36 8.40 0.49
CA ASP A 49 -5.66 8.67 1.73
C ASP A 49 -6.58 8.48 2.94
N GLU A 50 -6.00 8.61 4.12
CA GLU A 50 -6.60 8.30 5.41
C GLU A 50 -7.14 9.52 6.16
N MET A 51 -7.11 10.71 5.54
CA MET A 51 -7.40 11.98 6.23
C MET A 51 -8.35 12.90 5.47
N CYS A 52 -8.14 13.04 4.17
CA CYS A 52 -8.74 14.04 3.30
C CYS A 52 -9.68 13.40 2.28
N PHE A 53 -9.20 12.39 1.54
CA PHE A 53 -9.92 11.85 0.39
C PHE A 53 -9.93 10.31 0.41
N SER A 54 -11.10 9.74 0.66
CA SER A 54 -11.31 8.29 0.50
C SER A 54 -11.26 7.90 -0.98
N ALA A 55 -11.25 6.59 -1.25
CA ALA A 55 -11.33 6.11 -2.62
C ALA A 55 -12.64 6.52 -3.31
N GLU A 56 -13.75 6.54 -2.56
CA GLU A 56 -15.04 7.03 -3.04
C GLU A 56 -15.02 8.53 -3.41
N ASP A 57 -14.28 9.36 -2.69
CA ASP A 57 -14.14 10.79 -3.03
C ASP A 57 -13.41 10.98 -4.38
N LEU A 58 -12.38 10.18 -4.65
CA LEU A 58 -11.51 10.34 -5.82
C LEU A 58 -12.00 9.61 -7.07
N LEU A 59 -12.72 8.50 -6.91
CA LEU A 59 -13.12 7.61 -8.01
C LEU A 59 -13.93 8.33 -9.11
N PRO A 60 -14.93 9.20 -8.82
CA PRO A 60 -15.67 9.91 -9.87
C PRO A 60 -14.77 10.80 -10.74
N LEU A 61 -13.80 11.48 -10.13
CA LEU A 61 -12.83 12.31 -10.86
C LEU A 61 -11.89 11.45 -11.71
N CYS A 62 -11.46 10.31 -11.18
CA CYS A 62 -10.62 9.33 -11.88
C CYS A 62 -11.33 8.80 -13.14
N GLU A 63 -12.60 8.43 -13.01
CA GLU A 63 -13.42 7.95 -14.14
C GLU A 63 -13.66 9.04 -15.18
N GLU A 64 -13.95 10.27 -14.76
CA GLU A 64 -14.21 11.38 -15.68
C GLU A 64 -12.97 11.78 -16.49
N LEU A 65 -11.80 11.80 -15.86
CA LEU A 65 -10.55 12.26 -16.49
C LEU A 65 -9.73 11.12 -17.11
N ASP A 66 -10.21 9.88 -17.02
CA ASP A 66 -9.48 8.66 -17.41
C ASP A 66 -8.09 8.57 -16.74
N ILE A 67 -8.07 8.78 -15.42
CA ILE A 67 -6.87 8.69 -14.58
C ILE A 67 -7.05 7.55 -13.60
N PRO A 68 -6.13 6.56 -13.54
CA PRO A 68 -6.27 5.45 -12.63
C PRO A 68 -6.24 5.88 -11.17
N LEU A 69 -6.94 5.11 -10.35
CA LEU A 69 -6.89 5.16 -8.89
C LEU A 69 -6.12 3.93 -8.40
N VAL A 70 -5.00 4.13 -7.72
CA VAL A 70 -4.37 3.10 -6.87
C VAL A 70 -5.20 3.01 -5.61
N PHE A 71 -5.76 1.84 -5.38
CA PHE A 71 -6.44 1.55 -4.12
C PHE A 71 -5.38 1.15 -3.08
N ASP A 72 -5.31 1.91 -1.99
CA ASP A 72 -4.54 1.57 -0.80
C ASP A 72 -5.49 1.02 0.28
N TYR A 73 -5.25 -0.24 0.66
CA TYR A 73 -6.06 -0.97 1.63
C TYR A 73 -5.96 -0.41 3.05
N HIS A 74 -4.80 0.10 3.44
CA HIS A 74 -4.56 0.62 4.78
C HIS A 74 -5.18 2.01 4.95
N HIS A 75 -5.09 2.85 3.93
CA HIS A 75 -5.76 4.14 3.88
C HIS A 75 -7.29 3.98 3.96
N ASP A 76 -7.87 3.06 3.18
CA ASP A 76 -9.31 2.78 3.24
C ASP A 76 -9.73 2.15 4.59
N TRP A 77 -8.88 1.32 5.21
CA TRP A 77 -9.17 0.81 6.56
C TRP A 77 -9.28 1.93 7.63
N ILE A 78 -8.51 3.02 7.47
CA ILE A 78 -8.55 4.17 8.39
C ILE A 78 -9.68 5.15 8.04
N LEU A 79 -9.87 5.46 6.76
CA LEU A 79 -10.92 6.31 6.22
C LEU A 79 -11.76 5.52 5.19
N PRO A 80 -12.72 4.70 5.66
CA PRO A 80 -13.43 3.77 4.79
C PRO A 80 -14.39 4.46 3.85
N SER A 81 -14.42 3.97 2.63
CA SER A 81 -15.47 4.24 1.65
C SER A 81 -16.77 3.55 2.04
N SER A 82 -17.92 4.11 1.63
CA SER A 82 -19.21 3.42 1.78
C SER A 82 -19.40 2.30 0.74
N ILE A 83 -18.71 2.43 -0.39
CA ILE A 83 -18.64 1.44 -1.46
C ILE A 83 -17.64 0.34 -1.07
N PRO A 84 -17.97 -0.96 -1.22
CA PRO A 84 -17.05 -2.04 -0.91
C PRO A 84 -15.74 -1.98 -1.72
N PRO A 85 -14.57 -2.30 -1.13
CA PRO A 85 -13.27 -2.28 -1.82
C PRO A 85 -13.29 -3.03 -3.16
N LYS A 86 -13.89 -4.21 -3.21
CA LYS A 86 -14.04 -5.01 -4.44
C LYS A 86 -14.66 -4.25 -5.61
N GLU A 87 -15.67 -3.42 -5.34
CA GLU A 87 -16.34 -2.64 -6.39
C GLU A 87 -15.49 -1.44 -6.84
N ILE A 88 -14.88 -0.74 -5.89
CA ILE A 88 -13.95 0.36 -6.18
C ILE A 88 -12.78 -0.14 -7.03
N ILE A 89 -12.17 -1.25 -6.61
CA ILE A 89 -11.05 -1.90 -7.30
C ILE A 89 -11.44 -2.30 -8.73
N ALA A 90 -12.63 -2.89 -8.92
CA ALA A 90 -13.10 -3.26 -10.24
C ALA A 90 -13.25 -2.03 -11.17
N ARG A 91 -13.81 -0.93 -10.65
CA ARG A 91 -13.96 0.33 -11.39
C ARG A 91 -12.63 0.99 -11.70
N ALA A 92 -11.70 1.03 -10.74
CA ALA A 92 -10.34 1.52 -10.95
C ALA A 92 -9.57 0.69 -11.98
N ASN A 93 -9.63 -0.64 -11.88
CA ASN A 93 -8.98 -1.57 -12.82
C ASN A 93 -9.52 -1.43 -14.25
N ALA A 94 -10.79 -1.07 -14.42
CA ALA A 94 -11.33 -0.77 -15.74
C ALA A 94 -10.63 0.45 -16.40
N ILE A 95 -10.16 1.42 -15.61
CA ILE A 95 -9.37 2.56 -16.11
C ILE A 95 -7.97 2.09 -16.53
N PHE A 96 -7.28 1.30 -15.70
CA PHE A 96 -5.98 0.71 -16.06
C PHE A 96 -6.06 -0.09 -17.37
N ALA A 97 -7.10 -0.92 -17.52
CA ALA A 97 -7.34 -1.72 -18.71
C ALA A 97 -7.57 -0.85 -19.97
N ARG A 98 -8.40 0.21 -19.88
CA ARG A 98 -8.61 1.15 -21.01
C ARG A 98 -7.31 1.84 -21.43
N ARG A 99 -6.45 2.13 -20.46
CA ARG A 99 -5.14 2.78 -20.70
C ARG A 99 -4.05 1.81 -21.17
N GLY A 100 -4.32 0.50 -21.16
CA GLY A 100 -3.37 -0.53 -21.58
C GLY A 100 -2.15 -0.62 -20.66
N ILE A 101 -2.33 -0.38 -19.35
CA ILE A 101 -1.28 -0.47 -18.33
C ILE A 101 -1.71 -1.43 -17.21
N ARG A 102 -0.74 -2.03 -16.52
CA ARG A 102 -1.00 -2.98 -15.43
C ARG A 102 -1.68 -2.31 -14.24
N PRO A 103 -2.74 -2.92 -13.65
CA PRO A 103 -3.31 -2.47 -12.39
C PRO A 103 -2.29 -2.43 -11.26
N LYS A 104 -2.40 -1.42 -10.40
CA LYS A 104 -1.53 -1.22 -9.26
C LYS A 104 -2.33 -0.91 -7.99
N GLN A 105 -1.92 -1.50 -6.87
CA GLN A 105 -2.53 -1.33 -5.55
C GLN A 105 -1.44 -1.23 -4.48
N HIS A 106 -1.76 -0.65 -3.33
CA HIS A 106 -0.83 -0.49 -2.21
C HIS A 106 -1.34 -1.24 -0.98
N LEU A 107 -0.42 -1.91 -0.28
CA LEU A 107 -0.70 -2.64 0.96
C LEU A 107 0.24 -2.18 2.06
N SER A 108 -0.37 -1.86 3.20
CA SER A 108 0.32 -1.63 4.46
C SER A 108 -0.49 -2.18 5.64
N SER A 109 0.06 -2.08 6.84
CA SER A 109 -0.60 -2.42 8.10
C SER A 109 -0.20 -1.44 9.19
N PRO A 110 -1.06 -1.18 10.19
CA PRO A 110 -0.69 -0.32 11.32
C PRO A 110 0.38 -1.01 12.17
N ARG A 111 1.25 -0.22 12.81
CA ARG A 111 2.14 -0.76 13.85
C ARG A 111 1.34 -1.48 14.95
N PRO A 112 1.89 -2.58 15.51
CA PRO A 112 1.31 -3.23 16.68
C PRO A 112 1.02 -2.23 17.80
N GLY A 113 -0.19 -2.29 18.36
CA GLY A 113 -0.62 -1.42 19.45
C GLY A 113 -1.05 0.00 19.04
N ALA A 114 -1.15 0.33 17.75
CA ALA A 114 -1.67 1.61 17.31
C ALA A 114 -3.18 1.75 17.60
N VAL A 115 -3.59 2.85 18.26
CA VAL A 115 -4.99 3.07 18.65
C VAL A 115 -5.58 4.29 17.96
N THR A 116 -4.89 5.42 18.02
CA THR A 116 -5.35 6.67 17.41
C THR A 116 -5.19 6.64 15.90
N VAL A 117 -5.97 7.47 15.19
CA VAL A 117 -5.81 7.65 13.73
C VAL A 117 -4.36 7.98 13.40
N MET A 118 -3.74 8.92 14.12
CA MET A 118 -2.35 9.32 13.88
C MET A 118 -1.32 8.21 14.10
N GLU A 119 -1.55 7.30 15.05
CA GLU A 119 -0.67 6.15 15.27
C GLU A 119 -0.86 5.09 14.19
N LYS A 120 -2.10 4.85 13.76
CA LYS A 120 -2.46 3.86 12.73
C LYS A 120 -1.82 4.18 11.38
N ARG A 121 -1.58 5.47 11.08
CA ARG A 121 -0.87 5.93 9.88
C ARG A 121 0.55 5.40 9.76
N ALA A 122 1.21 5.13 10.87
CA ALA A 122 2.57 4.62 10.82
C ALA A 122 2.55 3.13 10.45
N HIS A 123 3.20 2.83 9.31
CA HIS A 123 3.29 1.47 8.79
C HIS A 123 4.12 0.57 9.70
N ALA A 124 3.68 -0.69 9.83
CA ALA A 124 4.42 -1.75 10.49
C ALA A 124 5.73 -2.09 9.73
N ASN A 125 6.56 -2.92 10.34
CA ASN A 125 7.73 -3.43 9.64
C ASN A 125 7.33 -4.36 8.50
N ARG A 126 6.38 -5.27 8.74
CA ARG A 126 5.90 -6.25 7.76
C ARG A 126 4.38 -6.32 7.75
N CYS A 127 3.82 -6.66 6.59
CA CYS A 127 2.42 -7.02 6.47
C CYS A 127 2.28 -8.53 6.69
N GLU A 128 1.30 -8.94 7.51
CA GLU A 128 1.12 -10.34 7.88
C GLU A 128 0.14 -11.09 6.98
N THR A 129 -0.73 -10.38 6.27
CA THR A 129 -1.77 -10.98 5.43
C THR A 129 -1.96 -10.22 4.13
N LEU A 130 -2.37 -10.95 3.09
CA LEU A 130 -2.89 -10.35 1.86
C LEU A 130 -4.39 -10.06 1.99
N PRO A 131 -4.89 -8.99 1.36
CA PRO A 131 -6.32 -8.67 1.35
C PRO A 131 -7.14 -9.76 0.64
N PRO A 132 -8.36 -10.06 1.13
CA PRO A 132 -9.23 -11.06 0.49
C PRO A 132 -9.75 -10.61 -0.89
N ASP A 133 -9.84 -9.30 -1.12
CA ASP A 133 -10.29 -8.71 -2.38
C ASP A 133 -9.12 -8.39 -3.34
N LEU A 134 -7.91 -8.91 -3.06
CA LEU A 134 -6.75 -8.75 -3.93
C LEU A 134 -6.98 -9.48 -5.27
N PRO A 135 -6.88 -8.80 -6.43
CA PRO A 135 -6.98 -9.46 -7.73
C PRO A 135 -5.78 -10.37 -8.00
N ASP A 136 -5.99 -11.41 -8.83
CA ASP A 136 -4.93 -12.37 -9.17
C ASP A 136 -3.77 -11.76 -10.00
N ASP A 137 -4.06 -10.79 -10.89
CA ASP A 137 -3.06 -10.14 -11.74
C ASP A 137 -3.01 -8.63 -11.46
N VAL A 138 -2.18 -8.24 -10.49
CA VAL A 138 -1.98 -6.86 -10.04
C VAL A 138 -0.55 -6.64 -9.58
N ASP A 139 -0.03 -5.43 -9.77
CA ASP A 139 1.23 -5.01 -9.16
C ASP A 139 0.95 -4.46 -7.75
N LEU A 140 1.18 -5.28 -6.72
CA LEU A 140 0.99 -4.88 -5.32
C LEU A 140 2.26 -4.23 -4.75
N MET A 141 2.18 -2.94 -4.38
CA MET A 141 3.24 -2.25 -3.66
C MET A 141 3.12 -2.57 -2.16
N ILE A 142 4.20 -3.06 -1.56
CA ILE A 142 4.26 -3.30 -0.11
C ILE A 142 4.92 -2.09 0.57
N GLU A 143 4.13 -1.35 1.33
CA GLU A 143 4.56 -0.12 2.00
C GLU A 143 4.93 -0.36 3.45
N ALA A 144 6.00 -1.11 3.70
CA ALA A 144 6.40 -1.51 5.05
C ALA A 144 7.83 -1.05 5.40
N LYS A 145 8.15 -0.88 6.69
CA LYS A 145 9.46 -0.34 7.11
C LYS A 145 10.63 -1.28 6.80
N ASP A 146 10.37 -2.58 6.81
CA ASP A 146 11.36 -3.63 6.55
C ASP A 146 11.58 -3.87 5.04
N LYS A 147 10.89 -3.10 4.18
CA LYS A 147 11.08 -3.06 2.71
C LYS A 147 11.07 -4.46 2.09
N GLU A 148 12.19 -4.90 1.52
CA GLU A 148 12.31 -6.20 0.85
C GLU A 148 12.04 -7.37 1.78
N GLN A 149 12.29 -7.23 3.08
CA GLN A 149 11.99 -8.28 4.06
C GLN A 149 10.49 -8.51 4.21
N ALA A 150 9.66 -7.46 4.05
CA ALA A 150 8.21 -7.61 4.05
C ALA A 150 7.73 -8.37 2.79
N VAL A 151 8.35 -8.10 1.64
CA VAL A 151 8.06 -8.83 0.39
C VAL A 151 8.47 -10.30 0.51
N LEU A 152 9.70 -10.58 0.97
CA LEU A 152 10.20 -11.95 1.16
C LEU A 152 9.37 -12.73 2.19
N HIS A 153 8.88 -12.05 3.23
CA HIS A 153 7.96 -12.64 4.21
C HIS A 153 6.67 -13.09 3.55
N LEU A 154 6.01 -12.21 2.77
CA LEU A 154 4.79 -12.57 2.03
C LEU A 154 5.03 -13.69 1.02
N TYR A 155 6.14 -13.66 0.29
CA TYR A 155 6.52 -14.74 -0.64
C TYR A 155 6.67 -16.08 0.08
N ARG A 156 7.25 -16.10 1.28
CA ARG A 156 7.41 -17.32 2.08
C ARG A 156 6.06 -17.85 2.57
N ILE A 157 5.24 -17.01 3.21
CA ILE A 157 4.01 -17.49 3.87
C ILE A 157 2.90 -17.85 2.88
N TYR A 158 2.89 -17.21 1.70
CA TYR A 158 1.93 -17.47 0.63
C TYR A 158 2.50 -18.30 -0.54
N GLN A 159 3.77 -18.69 -0.47
CA GLN A 159 4.46 -19.47 -1.52
C GLN A 159 4.39 -18.81 -2.92
N LEU A 160 4.44 -17.48 -2.98
CA LEU A 160 4.26 -16.73 -4.23
C LEU A 160 5.49 -16.84 -5.16
N GLN A 161 6.69 -16.95 -4.59
CA GLN A 161 7.96 -17.11 -5.29
C GLN A 161 8.96 -17.86 -4.39
N PRO A 162 9.98 -18.53 -4.97
CA PRO A 162 11.07 -19.10 -4.19
C PRO A 162 11.79 -18.04 -3.36
N VAL A 163 11.95 -18.29 -2.05
CA VAL A 163 12.67 -17.39 -1.14
C VAL A 163 14.01 -18.00 -0.78
N ILE A 164 15.08 -17.23 -1.00
CA ILE A 164 16.40 -17.60 -0.51
C ILE A 164 16.43 -17.32 1.00
N HIS A 165 16.31 -18.37 1.83
CA HIS A 165 16.19 -18.23 3.29
C HIS A 165 17.29 -17.39 3.95
N LYS A 166 18.54 -17.47 3.46
CA LYS A 166 19.65 -16.62 3.94
C LYS A 166 19.45 -15.11 3.73
N SER A 167 18.59 -14.72 2.79
CA SER A 167 18.24 -13.31 2.54
C SER A 167 17.09 -12.82 3.44
N LEU A 168 16.38 -13.75 4.09
CA LEU A 168 15.28 -13.43 4.99
C LEU A 168 15.83 -13.27 6.42
N ARG A 169 15.76 -12.04 6.92
CA ARG A 169 16.12 -11.70 8.29
C ARG A 169 14.95 -12.00 9.23
N PRO A 170 15.21 -12.50 10.44
CA PRO A 170 14.19 -12.58 11.49
C PRO A 170 13.51 -11.22 11.70
N PRO A 171 12.19 -11.18 11.98
CA PRO A 171 11.55 -9.96 12.45
C PRO A 171 12.24 -9.41 13.70
N ALA A 172 12.20 -8.10 13.89
CA ALA A 172 12.76 -7.49 15.10
C ALA A 172 11.99 -7.97 16.35
N GLU A 173 12.71 -8.37 17.40
CA GLU A 173 12.12 -8.85 18.66
C GLU A 173 11.18 -7.82 19.32
N LYS A 174 11.45 -6.53 19.10
CA LYS A 174 10.62 -5.42 19.60
C LYS A 174 10.43 -4.38 18.53
N GLU A 175 9.19 -4.24 18.05
CA GLU A 175 8.82 -3.15 17.18
C GLU A 175 8.61 -1.87 18.01
N THR A 176 9.36 -0.81 17.70
CA THR A 176 9.24 0.45 18.43
C THR A 176 8.22 1.38 17.76
N LEU A 177 7.49 2.16 18.57
CA LEU A 177 6.68 3.27 18.08
C LEU A 177 7.54 4.51 17.73
N ALA A 178 8.85 4.45 17.91
CA ALA A 178 9.75 5.54 17.55
C ALA A 178 9.93 5.58 16.03
N THR A 179 9.60 6.71 15.42
CA THR A 179 10.10 7.01 14.09
C THR A 179 11.52 7.56 14.28
N ASN A 180 12.53 6.90 13.72
CA ASN A 180 13.84 7.52 13.52
C ASN A 180 13.74 8.58 12.41
N GLY A 181 12.76 9.47 12.52
CA GLY A 181 12.57 10.58 11.61
C GLY A 181 13.79 11.49 11.63
N ARG A 182 13.95 12.27 10.56
CA ARG A 182 14.97 13.30 10.43
C ARG A 182 15.05 14.07 11.75
N LYS A 183 16.18 13.98 12.45
CA LYS A 183 16.41 14.75 13.69
C LYS A 183 16.21 16.22 13.33
N SER A 184 15.10 16.81 13.76
CA SER A 184 14.90 18.25 13.64
C SER A 184 16.13 18.92 14.27
N PRO A 185 16.84 19.82 13.56
CA PRO A 185 17.97 20.49 14.17
C PRO A 185 17.46 21.20 15.42
N LYS A 186 18.04 20.86 16.58
CA LYS A 186 17.77 21.54 17.85
C LYS A 186 17.90 23.04 17.59
N LYS A 187 16.81 23.79 17.78
CA LYS A 187 16.80 25.25 17.72
C LYS A 187 17.90 25.75 18.66
N ARG A 188 19.06 26.14 18.12
CA ARG A 188 20.10 26.79 18.93
C ARG A 188 19.45 28.02 19.54
N LYS A 189 19.43 28.09 20.87
CA LYS A 189 18.94 29.24 21.61
C LYS A 189 19.79 30.44 21.15
N ARG A 190 19.23 31.28 20.28
CA ARG A 190 19.88 32.52 19.85
C ARG A 190 20.00 33.40 21.09
N LYS A 191 21.25 33.61 21.55
CA LYS A 191 21.59 34.69 22.47
C LYS A 191 21.40 35.97 21.66
N GLY A 192 20.52 36.85 22.12
CA GLY A 192 20.16 38.07 21.39
C GLY A 192 21.34 39.01 21.26
N THR A 193 21.51 39.53 20.05
CA THR A 193 22.01 40.87 19.77
C THR A 193 21.50 41.28 18.38
N GLU A 194 21.18 42.57 18.28
CA GLU A 194 20.41 43.22 17.21
C GLU A 194 21.21 43.44 15.91
N ASP A 195 20.42 43.44 14.82
CA ASP A 195 20.42 44.25 13.60
C ASP A 195 21.42 44.15 12.43
N SER A 196 20.79 44.38 11.27
CA SER A 196 21.24 44.79 9.91
C SER A 196 21.71 43.75 8.88
N ASP A 197 20.81 43.55 7.90
CA ASP A 197 20.92 43.65 6.43
C ASP A 197 21.92 42.86 5.56
N ASP A 198 21.35 42.51 4.40
CA ASP A 198 21.91 42.26 3.06
C ASP A 198 22.19 40.85 2.51
N GLU A 199 22.07 40.84 1.17
CA GLU A 199 21.60 39.84 0.21
C GLU A 199 22.48 38.62 -0.13
N ALA A 200 21.83 37.71 -0.88
CA ALA A 200 22.34 36.91 -2.01
C ALA A 200 23.08 35.58 -1.75
N GLY A 201 22.77 34.61 -2.63
CA GLY A 201 23.77 33.64 -3.12
C GLY A 201 23.49 32.15 -2.90
N GLU A 202 22.88 31.53 -3.91
CA GLU A 202 23.30 30.28 -4.58
C GLU A 202 23.40 28.91 -3.87
N GLU A 203 23.32 27.92 -4.77
CA GLU A 203 23.15 26.47 -4.68
C GLU A 203 24.30 25.72 -3.98
N ALA A 204 24.04 24.47 -3.57
CA ALA A 204 24.86 23.33 -3.99
C ALA A 204 24.28 21.99 -3.51
N ALA A 205 24.37 21.02 -4.41
CA ALA A 205 24.14 19.59 -4.22
C ALA A 205 25.20 18.94 -3.30
N GLY A 206 24.89 17.74 -2.79
CA GLY A 206 25.86 16.88 -2.11
C GLY A 206 25.35 15.45 -1.98
N ALA A 207 25.97 14.55 -2.74
CA ALA A 207 25.85 13.10 -2.67
C ALA A 207 26.70 12.53 -1.51
N ASP A 208 26.41 11.27 -1.13
CA ASP A 208 27.30 10.21 -0.60
C ASP A 208 26.42 9.21 0.18
N GLY A 209 26.49 7.89 0.04
CA GLY A 209 27.63 7.03 -0.26
C GLY A 209 28.09 6.39 1.05
N ASP A 210 27.64 5.16 1.37
CA ASP A 210 28.05 4.47 2.60
C ASP A 210 28.48 3.03 2.28
N GLU A 211 29.77 2.75 2.55
CA GLU A 211 30.43 1.45 2.42
C GLU A 211 30.16 0.58 3.66
N VAL A 212 30.00 -0.74 3.46
CA VAL A 212 29.90 -1.74 4.53
C VAL A 212 31.13 -2.64 4.52
N ALA A 213 31.82 -2.70 5.66
CA ALA A 213 32.93 -3.62 5.91
C ALA A 213 32.42 -4.99 6.39
N ALA A 214 33.01 -6.06 5.84
CA ALA A 214 32.73 -7.45 6.18
C ALA A 214 33.57 -7.93 7.38
N GLY A 215 33.00 -8.80 8.21
CA GLY A 215 33.70 -9.54 9.27
C GLY A 215 33.31 -11.02 9.22
N ASP A 216 34.32 -11.88 9.35
CA ASP A 216 34.30 -13.34 9.08
C ASP A 216 33.46 -14.20 10.04
N GLU A 217 32.99 -15.34 9.50
CA GLU A 217 32.14 -16.36 10.14
C GLU A 217 32.94 -17.40 10.94
N ASP A 218 32.40 -17.82 12.10
CA ASP A 218 32.78 -19.06 12.78
C ASP A 218 31.59 -20.03 12.78
N LEU A 219 31.73 -21.14 12.05
CA LEU A 219 30.70 -22.13 11.78
C LEU A 219 30.84 -23.34 12.71
N SER A 220 30.38 -23.20 13.95
CA SER A 220 30.08 -24.36 14.80
C SER A 220 29.10 -24.04 15.94
N ASN A 221 27.79 -24.02 15.65
CA ASN A 221 26.76 -23.89 16.70
C ASN A 221 25.69 -25.00 16.59
N PRO A 222 25.44 -25.81 17.65
CA PRO A 222 24.42 -26.86 17.69
C PRO A 222 22.95 -26.39 17.57
N GLU A 223 22.67 -25.09 17.59
CA GLU A 223 21.30 -24.53 17.55
C GLU A 223 20.53 -24.80 16.24
N LEU A 224 21.19 -25.24 15.17
CA LEU A 224 20.55 -25.49 13.86
C LEU A 224 19.52 -26.65 13.87
N ALA A 225 19.65 -27.60 14.79
CA ALA A 225 18.72 -28.74 14.87
C ALA A 225 17.33 -28.34 15.41
N ASP A 226 17.27 -27.39 16.35
CA ASP A 226 16.02 -26.93 16.94
C ASP A 226 15.22 -26.04 15.98
N VAL A 227 15.90 -25.32 15.09
CA VAL A 227 15.23 -24.49 14.06
C VAL A 227 14.52 -25.36 13.02
N GLN A 228 15.05 -26.54 12.72
CA GLN A 228 14.46 -27.45 11.75
C GLN A 228 13.19 -28.11 12.30
N ALA A 229 13.17 -28.49 13.57
CA ALA A 229 11.98 -29.03 14.23
C ALA A 229 10.83 -28.00 14.33
N LEU A 230 11.17 -26.73 14.60
CA LEU A 230 10.18 -25.63 14.61
C LEU A 230 9.62 -25.31 13.22
N ALA A 231 10.45 -25.43 12.18
CA ALA A 231 10.01 -25.24 10.79
C ALA A 231 9.03 -26.35 10.36
N GLU A 232 9.30 -27.60 10.72
CA GLU A 232 8.40 -28.74 10.44
C GLU A 232 7.06 -28.60 11.15
N HIS A 233 7.06 -28.14 12.40
CA HIS A 233 5.82 -27.92 13.13
C HIS A 233 4.98 -26.77 12.54
N GLY A 234 5.62 -25.68 12.13
CA GLY A 234 4.94 -24.55 11.47
C GLY A 234 4.37 -24.91 10.09
N MET A 235 5.01 -25.82 9.35
CA MET A 235 4.48 -26.34 8.08
C MET A 235 3.19 -27.16 8.30
N ALA A 236 3.14 -27.96 9.37
CA ALA A 236 1.96 -28.75 9.70
C ALA A 236 0.75 -27.87 10.08
N GLU A 237 0.98 -26.77 10.81
CA GLU A 237 -0.10 -25.82 11.17
C GLU A 237 -0.62 -25.05 9.95
N ALA A 238 0.26 -24.61 9.05
CA ALA A 238 -0.14 -23.90 7.83
C ALA A 238 -0.97 -24.79 6.90
N GLN A 239 -0.61 -26.08 6.78
CA GLN A 239 -1.37 -27.04 5.98
C GLN A 239 -2.76 -27.31 6.59
N ALA A 240 -2.86 -27.43 7.92
CA ALA A 240 -4.14 -27.60 8.60
C ALA A 240 -5.09 -26.41 8.39
N VAL A 241 -4.56 -25.18 8.38
CA VAL A 241 -5.36 -23.97 8.10
C VAL A 241 -5.85 -23.97 6.64
N GLN A 242 -5.00 -24.34 5.68
CA GLN A 242 -5.40 -24.42 4.27
C GLN A 242 -6.49 -25.47 4.03
N GLU A 243 -6.39 -26.64 4.67
CA GLU A 243 -7.41 -27.69 4.60
C GLU A 243 -8.74 -27.23 5.22
N ALA A 244 -8.70 -26.55 6.37
CA ALA A 244 -9.89 -26.02 7.01
C ALA A 244 -10.60 -24.96 6.15
N VAL A 245 -9.84 -24.08 5.50
CA VAL A 245 -10.37 -23.07 4.57
C VAL A 245 -11.00 -23.74 3.35
N ALA A 246 -10.35 -24.76 2.76
CA ALA A 246 -10.90 -25.49 1.62
C ALA A 246 -12.23 -26.18 1.94
N VAL A 247 -12.35 -26.78 3.13
CA VAL A 247 -13.60 -27.39 3.61
C VAL A 247 -14.71 -26.35 3.79
N ALA A 248 -14.39 -25.19 4.37
CA ALA A 248 -15.37 -24.12 4.57
C ALA A 248 -15.89 -23.55 3.24
N VAL A 249 -15.01 -23.37 2.25
CA VAL A 249 -15.37 -22.91 0.90
C VAL A 249 -16.24 -23.94 0.18
N SER A 250 -15.92 -25.23 0.30
CA SER A 250 -16.74 -26.30 -0.28
C SER A 250 -18.13 -26.41 0.38
N ALA A 251 -18.24 -26.17 1.68
CA ALA A 251 -19.52 -26.20 2.39
C ALA A 251 -20.42 -25.02 1.99
N ALA A 252 -19.84 -23.83 1.76
CA ALA A 252 -20.57 -22.65 1.31
C ALA A 252 -21.10 -22.78 -0.13
N ALA A 253 -20.42 -23.56 -0.98
CA ALA A 253 -20.84 -23.82 -2.35
C ALA A 253 -21.99 -24.86 -2.47
N ALA A 254 -22.28 -25.61 -1.41
CA ALA A 254 -23.20 -26.75 -1.45
C ALA A 254 -24.65 -26.43 -1.01
N THR A 255 -24.98 -25.19 -0.67
CA THR A 255 -26.37 -24.81 -0.32
C THR A 255 -27.16 -24.37 -1.56
N PRO A 256 -28.17 -25.13 -2.04
CA PRO A 256 -28.99 -24.71 -3.16
C PRO A 256 -30.09 -23.75 -2.69
N ASP A 257 -30.13 -22.56 -3.29
CA ASP A 257 -31.23 -21.59 -3.20
C ASP A 257 -32.50 -22.18 -3.86
N GLN A 258 -33.42 -22.67 -3.03
CA GLN A 258 -34.78 -23.01 -3.47
C GLN A 258 -35.74 -21.89 -3.07
N THR A 259 -35.87 -20.89 -3.94
CA THR A 259 -37.03 -19.98 -3.92
C THR A 259 -37.83 -20.13 -5.23
N PRO A 260 -39.12 -20.56 -5.17
CA PRO A 260 -39.90 -20.79 -6.38
C PRO A 260 -40.37 -19.46 -7.02
N ARG A 261 -39.93 -19.23 -8.26
CA ARG A 261 -40.41 -18.11 -9.11
C ARG A 261 -41.92 -18.26 -9.41
N LYS A 262 -42.74 -17.33 -8.90
CA LYS A 262 -44.15 -17.18 -9.29
C LYS A 262 -44.25 -16.68 -10.74
N LYS A 263 -44.91 -17.45 -11.61
CA LYS A 263 -45.26 -17.06 -12.99
C LYS A 263 -46.25 -15.90 -12.98
N ARG A 264 -45.86 -14.78 -13.60
CA ARG A 264 -46.69 -13.59 -13.81
C ARG A 264 -47.55 -13.82 -15.07
N LYS A 265 -48.87 -13.88 -14.93
CA LYS A 265 -49.82 -13.94 -16.06
C LYS A 265 -49.88 -12.56 -16.72
N THR A 266 -49.58 -12.52 -18.02
CA THR A 266 -49.92 -11.42 -18.92
C THR A 266 -51.43 -11.42 -19.16
N LYS A 267 -52.07 -10.26 -19.03
CA LYS A 267 -53.45 -10.04 -19.47
C LYS A 267 -53.44 -8.95 -20.54
N THR A 268 -53.84 -9.35 -21.74
CA THR A 268 -54.15 -8.49 -22.88
C THR A 268 -55.60 -8.03 -22.77
N GLU A 269 -55.85 -6.83 -23.30
CA GLU A 269 -57.09 -6.04 -23.36
C GLU A 269 -57.54 -5.33 -22.07
#